data_AF-A0A1H8ZZ56-F1
#
_entry.id   AF-A0A1H8ZZ56-F1
#
_cell.length_a   1.000
_cell.length_b   1.000
_cell.length_c   1.000
_cell.angle_alpha   90.00
_cell.angle_beta   90.00
_cell.angle_gamma   90.00
#
_symmetry.space_group_name_H-M   'P 1'
#
loop_
_entity.id
_entity.type
_entity.pdbx_description
1 polymer ?
#
loop_
_entity_poly.entity_id
_entity_poly.type
_entity_poly.pdbx_seq_one_letter_code
_entity_poly.pdbx_strand_id
1 'polypeptide(L)' 'MGIVEVLTVVLVLLKLTDIIAWSWWLVLLPAILSFSLYIIIIVVKLIMVLVAVLVVKKRDATR' A
#
# COMPACT_ATOMS: atom_id res chain seq x y z
N MET A 1 1.01 6.75 -8.86
CA MET A 1 0.98 7.15 -10.27
C MET A 1 0.67 5.93 -11.15
N GLY A 2 -0.55 5.40 -11.05
CA GLY A 2 -1.00 4.18 -11.72
C GLY A 2 -2.53 4.09 -11.80
N ILE A 3 -3.06 3.02 -12.41
CA ILE A 3 -4.51 2.90 -12.73
C ILE A 3 -5.42 3.04 -11.50
N VAL A 4 -4.93 2.70 -10.32
CA VAL A 4 -5.68 2.78 -9.04
C VAL A 4 -5.93 4.23 -8.60
N GLU A 5 -4.98 5.15 -8.84
CA GLU A 5 -5.20 6.58 -8.57
C GLU A 5 -6.23 7.16 -9.53
N VAL A 6 -6.14 6.81 -10.82
CA VAL A 6 -7.11 7.26 -11.82
C VAL A 6 -8.51 6.74 -11.47
N LEU A 7 -8.63 5.47 -11.07
CA LEU A 7 -9.89 4.91 -10.59
C LEU A 7 -10.42 5.62 -9.34
N THR A 8 -9.53 5.98 -8.40
CA THR A 8 -9.92 6.75 -7.20
C THR A 8 -10.48 8.11 -7.59
N VAL A 9 -9.80 8.85 -8.47
CA VAL A 9 -10.25 10.17 -8.92
C VAL A 9 -11.59 10.07 -9.66
N VAL A 10 -11.75 9.10 -10.56
CA VAL A 10 -13.01 8.88 -11.29
C VAL A 10 -14.16 8.54 -10.34
N LEU A 11 -13.95 7.66 -9.36
CA LEU A 11 -14.96 7.31 -8.34
C LEU A 11 -15.32 8.52 -7.48
N VAL A 12 -14.34 9.34 -7.08
CA VAL A 12 -14.59 10.57 -6.31
C VAL A 12 -15.39 11.58 -7.15
N LEU A 13 -15.03 11.78 -8.42
CA LEU A 13 -15.77 12.68 -9.32
C LEU A 13 -17.21 12.21 -9.52
N LEU A 14 -17.43 10.92 -9.80
CA LEU A 14 -18.77 10.34 -9.96
C LEU A 14 -19.62 10.51 -8.68
N LYS A 15 -19.00 10.43 -7.50
CA LYS A 15 -19.66 10.67 -6.21
C LYS A 15 -20.03 12.14 -6.01
N LEU A 16 -19.14 13.07 -6.38
CA LEU A 16 -19.37 14.50 -6.29
C LEU A 16 -20.43 14.99 -7.29
N THR A 17 -20.58 14.32 -8.43
CA THR A 17 -21.64 14.57 -9.42
C THR A 17 -22.95 13.82 -9.11
N ASP A 18 -23.07 13.18 -7.95
CA ASP A 18 -24.24 12.40 -7.51
C ASP A 18 -24.68 11.27 -8.47
N ILE A 19 -23.77 10.77 -9.32
CA ILE A 19 -24.05 9.65 -10.24
C ILE A 19 -24.09 8.31 -9.48
N ILE A 20 -23.38 8.22 -8.34
CA ILE A 20 -23.33 7.03 -7.50
C ILE A 20 -23.77 7.34 -6.06
N ALA A 21 -24.82 6.66 -5.61
CA ALA A 21 -25.33 6.74 -4.23
C ALA A 21 -24.44 6.01 -3.20
N TRP A 22 -23.30 5.46 -3.62
CA TRP A 22 -22.41 4.65 -2.79
C TRP A 22 -21.86 5.43 -1.59
N SER A 23 -21.57 4.73 -0.50
CA SER A 23 -20.94 5.31 0.67
C SER A 23 -19.50 5.74 0.36
N TRP A 24 -19.03 6.80 1.04
CA TRP A 24 -17.66 7.31 0.92
C TRP A 24 -16.60 6.23 1.21
N TRP A 25 -16.92 5.25 2.04
CA TRP A 25 -16.06 4.09 2.30
C TRP A 25 -15.75 3.27 1.05
N LEU A 26 -16.71 3.09 0.14
CA LEU A 26 -16.53 2.37 -1.13
C LEU A 26 -15.79 3.21 -2.17
N VAL A 27 -16.00 4.53 -2.14
CA VAL A 27 -15.31 5.48 -3.04
C VAL A 27 -13.82 5.60 -2.68
N LEU A 28 -13.50 5.57 -1.39
CA LEU A 28 -12.13 5.65 -0.86
C LEU A 28 -11.44 4.29 -0.74
N LEU A 29 -12.17 3.18 -0.95
CA LEU A 29 -11.64 1.83 -0.86
C LEU A 29 -10.37 1.62 -1.71
N PRO A 30 -10.32 2.05 -2.99
CA PRO A 30 -9.12 1.93 -3.80
C PRO A 30 -7.90 2.64 -3.19
N ALA A 31 -8.10 3.83 -2.60
CA ALA A 31 -7.05 4.60 -1.95
C ALA A 31 -6.55 3.92 -0.66
N ILE A 32 -7.47 3.46 0.18
CA ILE A 32 -7.17 2.75 1.42
C ILE A 32 -6.39 1.46 1.12
N LEU A 33 -6.80 0.73 0.09
CA LEU A 33 -6.16 -0.52 -0.33
C LEU A 33 -4.74 -0.27 -0.84
N SER A 34 -4.54 0.75 -1.66
CA SER A 34 -3.21 1.17 -2.12
C SER A 34 -2.30 1.55 -0.96
N PHE A 35 -2.80 2.34 0.00
CA PHE A 35 -2.01 2.76 1.15
C PHE A 35 -1.61 1.57 2.03
N SER A 36 -2.56 0.67 2.30
CA SER A 36 -2.33 -0.55 3.09
C SER A 36 -1.28 -1.47 2.43
N LEU A 37 -1.42 -1.75 1.13
CA LEU A 37 -0.45 -2.56 0.40
C LEU A 37 0.95 -1.94 0.42
N TYR A 38 1.04 -0.62 0.28
CA TYR A 38 2.33 0.07 0.30
C TYR A 38 3.03 -0.08 1.65
N ILE A 39 2.29 0.07 2.75
CA ILE A 39 2.80 -0.16 4.12
C ILE A 39 3.30 -1.60 4.27
N ILE A 40 2.51 -2.58 3.85
CA ILE A 40 2.89 -4.00 3.96
C ILE A 40 4.20 -4.27 3.21
N ILE A 41 4.33 -3.77 1.97
CA ILE A 41 5.55 -3.94 1.17
C ILE A 41 6.77 -3.33 1.86
N ILE A 42 6.61 -2.13 2.44
CA ILE A 42 7.69 -1.45 3.18
C ILE A 42 8.12 -2.27 4.39
N VAL A 43 7.14 -2.75 5.19
CA VAL A 43 7.41 -3.55 6.39
C VAL A 43 8.12 -4.86 6.03
N VAL A 44 7.65 -5.56 5.00
CA VAL A 44 8.28 -6.81 4.53
C VAL A 44 9.71 -6.55 4.06
N LYS A 45 9.96 -5.47 3.31
CA LYS A 45 11.31 -5.09 2.89
C LYS A 45 12.21 -4.80 4.09
N LEU A 46 11.73 -4.05 5.07
CA LEU A 46 12.46 -3.75 6.30
C LEU A 46 12.84 -5.02 7.06
N ILE A 47 11.89 -5.95 7.21
CA ILE A 47 12.13 -7.24 7.86
C ILE A 47 13.17 -8.05 7.08
N MET A 48 13.04 -8.15 5.75
CA MET A 48 14.01 -8.84 4.90
C MET A 48 15.42 -8.28 5.04
N VAL A 49 15.56 -6.95 5.03
CA VAL A 49 16.86 -6.28 5.22
C VAL A 49 17.41 -6.56 6.62
N LEU A 50 16.59 -6.44 7.66
CA LEU A 50 17.00 -6.72 9.03
C LEU A 50 17.47 -8.18 9.18
N VAL A 51 16.72 -9.14 8.63
CA VAL A 51 17.09 -10.56 8.63
C VAL A 51 18.41 -10.76 7.88
N ALA A 52 18.58 -10.17 6.69
CA ALA A 52 19.83 -10.27 5.94
C ALA A 52 21.02 -9.72 6.75
N VAL A 53 20.86 -8.56 7.41
CA VAL A 53 21.89 -7.97 8.28
C VAL A 53 22.22 -8.88 9.47
N LEU A 54 21.21 -9.48 10.11
CA LEU A 54 21.41 -10.43 11.22
C LEU A 54 22.11 -11.72 10.75
N VAL A 55 21.78 -12.22 9.57
CA VAL A 55 22.41 -13.40 8.96
C VAL A 55 23.88 -13.12 8.64
N VAL A 56 24.20 -11.95 8.07
CA VAL A 56 25.57 -11.53 7.80
C VAL A 56 26.36 -11.40 9.11
N LYS A 57 25.80 -10.70 10.11
CA LYS A 57 26.45 -10.52 11.42
C LYS A 57 26.72 -11.86 12.12
N LYS A 58 25.79 -12.83 12.04
CA LYS A 58 26.01 -14.18 12.57
C LYS A 58 27.14 -14.92 11.84
N ARG A 59 27.25 -14.74 10.53
CA ARG A 59 28.30 -15.37 9.71
C ARG A 59 29.68 -14.87 10.13
N ASP A 60 29.84 -13.57 10.37
CA ASP A 60 31.12 -12.98 10.79
C ASP A 60 31.54 -13.41 12.20
N ALA A 61 30.59 -13.65 13.10
CA ALA A 61 30.89 -14.13 14.46
C ALA A 61 31.26 -15.63 14.55
N THR A 62 31.00 -16.40 13.48
CA THR A 62 31.28 -17.85 13.44
C THR A 62 32.59 -18.18 12.70
N ARG A 63 33.17 -17.20 12.00
CA ARG A 63 34.49 -17.30 11.36
C ARG A 63 35.58 -16.87 12.32
#